data_AF-A0AAN8K2D5-F1
#
_entry.id   AF-A0AAN8K2D5-F1
#
_cell.length_a   1.000
_cell.length_b   1.000
_cell.length_c   1.000
_cell.angle_alpha   90.00
_cell.angle_beta   90.00
_cell.angle_gamma   90.00
#
_symmetry.space_group_name_H-M   'P 1'
#
loop_
_entity.id
_entity.type
_entity.pdbx_description
1 polymer ?
#
loop_
_entity_poly.entity_id
_entity_poly.type
_entity_poly.pdbx_seq_one_letter_code
_entity_poly.pdbx_strand_id
1 'polypeptide(L)'
;MIKKYVNRLLIFQEVAGPPAKKTALASLFDDDDDDDDDDENTNNYMLFPVSQKELIKKEIHHYKSMPQNPMSESPLTFWKSKQDELPYLTSLSVKYLGIQASSVAAERVFSTTGDIVTATRSCLKSENVDSLVFLKKNLDT
;
A
#
# COMPACT_ATOMS: atom_id res chain seq x y z
N MET A 1 -36.87 52.73 -30.12
CA MET A 1 -37.19 51.79 -29.00
C MET A 1 -36.46 50.46 -29.25
N ILE A 2 -35.13 50.38 -29.19
CA ILE A 2 -34.30 50.18 -27.97
C ILE A 2 -34.79 49.06 -27.02
N LYS A 3 -35.50 48.04 -27.53
CA LYS A 3 -35.85 46.83 -26.75
C LYS A 3 -35.50 45.51 -27.44
N LYS A 4 -34.64 45.53 -28.45
CA LYS A 4 -34.15 44.30 -29.12
C LYS A 4 -32.70 43.91 -28.79
N TYR A 5 -32.04 44.68 -27.92
CA TYR A 5 -30.61 44.52 -27.58
C TYR A 5 -30.34 44.36 -26.07
N VAL A 6 -31.28 43.79 -25.30
CA VAL A 6 -31.07 43.50 -23.87
C VAL A 6 -31.16 42.00 -23.55
N ASN A 7 -31.23 41.13 -24.57
CA ASN A 7 -31.16 39.67 -24.42
C ASN A 7 -29.81 39.09 -24.87
N ARG A 8 -28.72 39.86 -24.76
CA ARG A 8 -27.36 39.36 -25.00
C ARG A 8 -26.42 39.51 -23.79
N LEU A 9 -26.99 39.60 -22.60
CA LEU A 9 -26.30 39.44 -21.32
C LEU A 9 -27.30 38.76 -20.39
N LEU A 10 -26.86 37.76 -19.61
CA LEU A 10 -27.64 36.89 -18.71
C LEU A 10 -28.10 35.54 -19.28
N ILE A 11 -27.21 34.81 -19.94
CA ILE A 11 -27.17 33.35 -19.82
C ILE A 11 -25.77 32.99 -19.33
N PHE A 12 -25.54 33.19 -18.03
CA PHE A 12 -24.55 32.41 -17.29
C PHE A 12 -25.28 31.15 -16.83
N GLN A 13 -25.44 30.21 -17.76
CA GLN A 13 -25.72 28.83 -17.39
C GLN A 13 -24.41 28.07 -17.63
N GLU A 14 -23.82 27.70 -16.51
CA GLU A 14 -22.59 26.95 -16.33
C GLU A 14 -22.58 25.72 -17.26
N VAL A 15 -21.87 25.84 -18.38
CA VAL A 15 -21.61 24.70 -19.26
C VAL A 15 -20.43 23.97 -18.65
N ALA A 16 -20.73 22.77 -18.13
CA ALA A 16 -19.84 21.87 -17.43
C ALA A 16 -18.39 21.91 -17.93
N GLY A 17 -17.46 22.04 -16.98
CA GLY A 17 -16.03 21.88 -17.25
C GLY A 17 -15.73 20.53 -17.92
N PRO A 18 -14.59 20.41 -18.63
CA PRO A 18 -14.22 19.19 -19.33
C PRO A 18 -14.33 17.99 -18.39
N PRO A 19 -14.83 16.82 -18.85
CA PRO A 19 -14.99 15.66 -17.99
C PRO A 19 -13.62 15.38 -17.37
N ALA A 20 -13.56 15.33 -16.04
CA ALA A 20 -12.33 15.02 -15.33
C ALA A 20 -11.81 13.70 -15.89
N LYS A 21 -10.75 13.77 -16.71
CA LYS A 21 -10.09 12.58 -17.21
C LYS A 21 -9.53 11.91 -15.97
N LYS A 22 -10.10 10.77 -15.59
CA LYS A 22 -9.58 9.91 -14.53
C LYS A 22 -8.08 9.83 -14.74
N THR A 23 -7.31 10.26 -13.75
CA THR A 23 -5.85 10.23 -13.81
C THR A 23 -5.42 8.80 -14.12
N ALA A 24 -4.33 8.59 -14.86
CA ALA A 24 -3.84 7.24 -15.16
C ALA A 24 -3.65 6.37 -13.90
N LEU A 25 -3.43 7.03 -12.75
CA LEU A 25 -3.38 6.43 -11.43
C LEU A 25 -4.75 5.93 -10.94
N ALA A 26 -5.83 6.68 -11.14
CA ALA A 26 -7.18 6.26 -10.77
C ALA A 26 -7.66 5.07 -11.62
N SER A 27 -7.35 5.04 -12.92
CA SER A 27 -7.63 3.87 -13.77
C SER A 27 -6.82 2.62 -13.42
N LEU A 28 -5.74 2.76 -12.63
CA LEU A 28 -4.93 1.63 -12.18
C LEU A 28 -5.49 0.96 -10.91
N PHE A 29 -6.35 1.67 -10.18
CA PHE A 29 -6.98 1.22 -8.92
C PHE A 29 -8.51 1.11 -9.01
N ASP A 30 -9.10 1.49 -10.15
CA ASP A 30 -10.47 1.14 -10.51
C ASP A 30 -10.46 -0.33 -10.94
N ASP A 31 -10.31 -1.24 -9.97
CA ASP A 31 -10.72 -2.63 -10.14
C ASP A 31 -12.25 -2.65 -10.01
N ASP A 32 -12.92 -3.03 -11.10
CA ASP A 32 -14.35 -3.34 -11.13
C ASP A 32 -14.61 -4.49 -10.13
N ASP A 33 -14.93 -4.14 -8.89
CA ASP A 33 -15.55 -5.00 -7.88
C ASP A 33 -17.09 -5.05 -8.09
N ASP A 34 -17.58 -4.95 -9.34
CA ASP A 34 -18.99 -5.23 -9.67
C ASP A 34 -19.19 -6.76 -9.81
N ASP A 35 -19.01 -7.48 -8.70
CA ASP A 35 -19.75 -8.74 -8.46
C ASP A 35 -21.06 -8.33 -7.77
N ASP A 36 -22.03 -7.83 -8.56
CA ASP A 36 -23.45 -7.75 -8.18
C ASP A 36 -24.00 -9.18 -8.00
N ASP A 37 -23.67 -9.82 -6.88
CA ASP A 37 -24.47 -10.93 -6.35
C ASP A 37 -25.54 -10.32 -5.42
N ASP A 38 -26.60 -9.80 -6.04
CA ASP A 38 -27.90 -9.61 -5.38
C ASP A 38 -28.41 -10.98 -4.92
N ASP A 39 -28.21 -11.33 -3.65
CA ASP A 39 -29.08 -12.29 -2.97
C ASP A 39 -29.62 -11.68 -1.67
N GLU A 40 -30.64 -10.85 -1.86
CA GLU A 40 -31.56 -10.47 -0.79
C GLU A 40 -32.41 -11.70 -0.46
N ASN A 41 -32.24 -12.32 0.72
CA ASN A 41 -33.33 -12.59 1.69
C ASN A 41 -33.02 -13.65 2.78
N THR A 42 -33.23 -13.23 4.04
CA THR A 42 -33.71 -14.01 5.21
C THR A 42 -32.79 -15.01 5.93
N ASN A 43 -32.38 -14.57 7.12
CA ASN A 43 -32.28 -15.31 8.39
C ASN A 43 -32.14 -16.84 8.31
N ASN A 44 -30.91 -17.32 8.46
CA ASN A 44 -30.66 -18.56 9.19
C ASN A 44 -29.44 -18.41 10.10
N TYR A 45 -29.66 -18.63 11.40
CA TYR A 45 -28.62 -18.86 12.38
C TYR A 45 -27.75 -20.05 11.94
N MET A 46 -26.43 -19.85 11.97
CA MET A 46 -25.40 -20.85 12.25
C MET A 46 -25.21 -22.03 11.25
N LEU A 47 -24.00 -22.05 10.69
CA LEU A 47 -23.25 -23.21 10.15
C LEU A 47 -23.16 -23.34 8.63
N PHE A 48 -22.66 -22.29 7.97
CA PHE A 48 -21.84 -22.47 6.78
C PHE A 48 -20.49 -21.79 7.01
N PRO A 49 -19.35 -22.46 6.77
CA PRO A 49 -18.05 -21.80 6.87
C PRO A 49 -18.02 -20.68 5.84
N VAL A 50 -18.03 -19.43 6.31
CA VAL A 50 -17.83 -18.26 5.47
C VAL A 50 -16.56 -18.49 4.68
N SER A 51 -16.65 -18.42 3.35
CA SER A 51 -15.49 -18.57 2.48
C SER A 51 -14.41 -17.57 2.90
N GLN A 52 -13.15 -18.00 2.91
CA GLN A 52 -12.02 -17.14 3.27
C GLN A 52 -12.01 -15.84 2.45
N LYS A 53 -12.46 -15.90 1.18
CA LYS A 53 -12.60 -14.72 0.31
C LYS A 53 -13.55 -13.68 0.93
N GLU A 54 -14.68 -14.10 1.47
CA GLU A 54 -15.68 -13.21 2.07
C GLU A 54 -15.21 -12.60 3.39
N LEU A 55 -14.44 -13.35 4.20
CA LEU A 55 -13.81 -12.80 5.40
C LEU A 55 -12.77 -11.72 5.04
N ILE A 56 -11.96 -11.95 4.02
CA ILE A 56 -10.97 -10.97 3.54
C ILE A 56 -11.66 -9.74 2.96
N LYS A 57 -12.72 -9.91 2.14
CA LYS A 57 -13.51 -8.79 1.61
C LYS A 57 -14.06 -7.92 2.75
N LYS A 58 -14.64 -8.54 3.77
CA LYS A 58 -15.15 -7.84 4.96
C LYS A 58 -14.03 -7.08 5.68
N GLU A 59 -12.85 -7.69 5.82
CA GLU A 59 -11.68 -7.05 6.43
C GLU A 59 -11.18 -5.84 5.61
N ILE A 60 -11.11 -5.96 4.29
CA ILE A 60 -10.74 -4.86 3.38
C ILE A 60 -11.75 -3.72 3.48
N HIS A 61 -13.04 -4.03 3.46
CA HIS A 61 -14.09 -3.02 3.60
C HIS A 61 -13.98 -2.31 4.96
N HIS A 62 -13.74 -3.07 6.04
CA HIS A 62 -13.53 -2.51 7.36
C HIS A 62 -12.33 -1.55 7.38
N TYR A 63 -11.18 -1.95 6.85
CA TYR A 63 -9.99 -1.10 6.75
C TYR A 63 -10.25 0.19 5.95
N LYS A 64 -10.93 0.10 4.80
CA LYS A 64 -11.30 1.27 3.97
C LYS A 64 -12.20 2.25 4.71
N SER A 65 -13.03 1.77 5.64
CA SER A 65 -13.94 2.59 6.46
C SER A 65 -13.27 3.26 7.66
N MET A 66 -12.06 2.85 8.03
CA MET A 66 -11.37 3.37 9.21
C MET A 66 -10.90 4.82 9.02
N PRO A 67 -10.84 5.62 10.10
CA PRO A 67 -10.26 6.96 10.02
C PRO A 67 -8.77 6.90 9.67
N GLN A 68 -8.29 7.92 8.96
CA GLN A 68 -6.87 8.02 8.62
C GLN A 68 -6.01 8.21 9.87
N ASN A 69 -4.96 7.41 9.98
CA ASN A 69 -3.98 7.55 11.05
C ASN A 69 -3.07 8.78 10.85
N PRO A 70 -2.60 9.41 11.94
CA PRO A 70 -1.69 10.54 11.86
C PRO A 70 -0.35 10.13 11.26
N MET A 71 0.25 11.00 10.42
CA MET A 71 1.54 10.75 9.77
C MET A 71 2.73 10.56 10.74
N SER A 72 2.57 10.93 12.02
CA SER A 72 3.58 10.72 13.06
C SER A 72 3.65 9.29 13.57
N GLU A 73 2.64 8.47 13.30
CA GLU A 73 2.61 7.08 13.75
C GLU A 73 3.35 6.17 12.77
N SER A 74 4.20 5.29 13.31
CA SER A 74 4.87 4.27 12.50
C SER A 74 3.84 3.28 11.94
N PRO A 75 3.82 3.04 10.61
CA PRO A 75 2.92 2.06 10.00
C PRO A 75 3.03 0.68 10.64
N LEU A 76 4.24 0.26 11.05
CA LEU A 76 4.45 -1.03 11.71
C LEU A 76 3.76 -1.11 13.08
N THR A 77 3.71 0.00 13.82
CA THR A 77 3.04 0.07 15.13
C THR A 77 1.52 0.02 14.97
N PHE A 78 0.99 0.68 13.94
CA PHE A 78 -0.43 0.61 13.59
C PHE A 78 -0.87 -0.82 13.27
N TRP A 79 -0.16 -1.50 12.36
CA TRP A 79 -0.50 -2.88 12.00
C TRP A 79 -0.35 -3.85 13.18
N LYS A 80 0.60 -3.60 14.08
CA LYS A 80 0.74 -4.39 15.31
C LYS A 80 -0.44 -4.20 16.27
N SER A 81 -0.97 -2.99 16.39
CA SER A 81 -2.14 -2.73 17.26
C SER A 81 -3.44 -3.25 16.66
N LYS A 82 -3.50 -3.43 15.34
CA LYS A 82 -4.67 -3.92 14.58
C LYS A 82 -4.61 -5.40 14.21
N GLN A 83 -3.65 -6.16 14.73
CA GLN A 83 -3.48 -7.57 14.42
C GLN A 83 -4.71 -8.43 14.77
N ASP A 84 -5.40 -8.11 15.87
CA ASP A 84 -6.59 -8.86 16.32
C ASP A 84 -7.85 -8.51 15.50
N GLU A 85 -7.93 -7.27 15.00
CA GLU A 85 -9.07 -6.77 14.21
C GLU A 85 -8.90 -7.05 12.71
N LEU A 86 -7.67 -7.02 12.20
CA LEU A 86 -7.29 -7.15 10.80
C LEU A 86 -6.18 -8.20 10.60
N PRO A 87 -6.45 -9.49 10.89
CA PRO A 87 -5.40 -10.52 10.87
C PRO A 87 -4.83 -10.77 9.46
N TYR A 88 -5.67 -10.76 8.41
CA TYR A 88 -5.20 -11.05 7.05
C TYR A 88 -4.36 -9.89 6.50
N LEU A 89 -4.82 -8.65 6.65
CA LEU A 89 -4.12 -7.45 6.20
C LEU A 89 -2.86 -7.19 7.01
N THR A 90 -2.87 -7.43 8.32
CA THR A 90 -1.68 -7.29 9.16
C THR A 90 -0.56 -8.23 8.70
N SER A 91 -0.91 -9.48 8.37
CA SER A 91 0.07 -10.47 7.88
C SER A 91 0.77 -10.01 6.59
N LEU A 92 0.04 -9.38 5.67
CA LEU A 92 0.58 -8.82 4.43
C LEU A 92 1.40 -7.56 4.72
N SER A 93 0.89 -6.70 5.59
CA SER A 93 1.51 -5.40 5.89
C SER A 93 2.88 -5.55 6.52
N VAL A 94 3.07 -6.51 7.43
CA VAL A 94 4.40 -6.83 7.99
C VAL A 94 5.38 -7.24 6.90
N LYS A 95 4.93 -8.03 5.92
CA LYS A 95 5.77 -8.49 4.81
C LYS A 95 6.18 -7.35 3.89
N TYR A 96 5.25 -6.48 3.50
CA TYR A 96 5.51 -5.44 2.50
C TYR A 96 6.16 -4.18 3.09
N LEU A 97 5.81 -3.80 4.32
CA LEU A 97 6.42 -2.64 4.99
C LEU A 97 7.86 -2.90 5.45
N GLY A 98 8.24 -4.18 5.60
CA GLY A 98 9.63 -4.57 5.87
C GLY A 98 10.55 -4.47 4.64
N ILE A 99 9.98 -4.32 3.44
CA ILE A 99 10.75 -4.19 2.20
C ILE A 99 11.23 -2.75 2.07
N GLN A 100 12.54 -2.59 1.89
CA GLN A 100 13.09 -1.28 1.61
C GLN A 100 12.67 -0.81 0.22
N ALA A 101 12.20 0.43 0.13
CA ALA A 101 11.81 1.04 -1.14
C ALA A 101 12.98 1.31 -2.10
N SER A 102 14.23 1.17 -1.64
CA SER A 102 15.43 1.48 -2.44
C SER A 102 16.51 0.41 -2.27
N SER A 103 17.38 0.30 -3.28
CA SER A 103 18.60 -0.52 -3.24
C SER A 103 19.67 0.02 -2.28
N VAL A 104 19.45 1.17 -1.64
CA VAL A 104 20.48 1.88 -0.87
C VAL A 104 21.06 1.04 0.26
N ALA A 105 20.29 0.22 0.99
CA ALA A 105 20.92 -0.65 1.99
C ALA A 105 21.73 -1.78 1.37
N ALA A 106 21.30 -2.32 0.22
CA ALA A 106 22.11 -3.29 -0.51
C ALA A 106 23.42 -2.63 -0.97
N GLU A 107 23.37 -1.43 -1.53
CA GLU A 107 24.55 -0.64 -1.92
C GLU A 107 25.46 -0.34 -0.73
N ARG A 108 24.90 0.03 0.43
CA ARG A 108 25.68 0.22 1.68
C ARG A 108 26.37 -1.07 2.11
N VAL A 109 25.67 -2.21 2.05
CA VAL A 109 26.27 -3.52 2.33
C VAL A 109 27.41 -3.78 1.34
N PHE A 110 27.19 -3.62 0.03
CA PHE A 110 28.23 -3.82 -0.99
C PHE A 110 29.41 -2.87 -0.86
N SER A 111 29.19 -1.60 -0.48
CA SER A 111 30.26 -0.64 -0.23
C SER A 111 31.10 -1.05 0.97
N THR A 112 30.48 -1.38 2.10
CA THR A 112 31.20 -1.86 3.30
C THR A 112 31.92 -3.18 3.02
N THR A 113 31.31 -4.10 2.28
CA THR A 113 31.95 -5.33 1.83
C THR A 113 33.14 -5.02 0.92
N GLY A 114 33.00 -4.05 0.02
CA GLY A 114 34.08 -3.55 -0.83
C GLY A 114 35.26 -3.06 -0.01
N ASP A 115 35.01 -2.33 1.08
CA ASP A 115 36.05 -1.88 2.01
C ASP A 115 36.71 -3.05 2.77
N ILE A 116 35.92 -4.03 3.24
CA ILE A 116 36.45 -5.24 3.91
C ILE A 116 37.37 -6.01 2.96
N VAL A 117 36.89 -6.29 1.74
CA VAL A 117 37.62 -7.04 0.72
C VAL A 117 38.86 -6.27 0.23
N THR A 118 38.77 -4.94 0.10
CA THR A 118 39.88 -4.09 -0.36
C THR A 118 40.95 -3.89 0.72
N ALA A 119 40.55 -3.79 1.99
CA ALA A 119 41.47 -3.69 3.12
C ALA A 119 42.25 -5.00 3.35
N THR A 120 41.62 -6.15 3.10
CA THR A 120 42.29 -7.46 3.18
C THR A 120 42.81 -7.89 1.81
N ARG A 121 44.00 -7.42 1.46
CA ARG A 121 44.70 -7.67 0.18
C ARG A 121 45.14 -9.13 -0.10
N SER A 122 44.45 -10.15 0.42
CA SER A 122 44.97 -11.54 0.42
C SER A 122 43.86 -12.59 0.29
N CYS A 123 43.64 -13.12 -0.92
CA CYS A 123 43.08 -14.45 -1.20
C CYS A 123 41.90 -14.95 -0.33
N LEU A 124 40.91 -14.11 -0.02
CA LEU A 124 39.67 -14.59 0.58
C LEU A 124 38.84 -15.32 -0.47
N LYS A 125 38.44 -16.56 -0.19
CA LYS A 125 37.41 -17.25 -0.97
C LYS A 125 36.07 -16.55 -0.77
N SER A 126 35.22 -16.54 -1.79
CA SER A 126 33.89 -15.92 -1.76
C SER A 126 33.06 -16.34 -0.53
N GLU A 127 33.14 -17.60 -0.14
CA GLU A 127 32.48 -18.17 1.05
C GLU A 127 32.89 -17.49 2.37
N ASN A 128 34.15 -17.08 2.49
CA ASN A 128 34.66 -16.42 3.68
C ASN A 128 34.23 -14.94 3.75
N VAL A 129 33.97 -14.31 2.59
CA VAL A 129 33.52 -12.92 2.52
C VAL A 129 32.10 -12.79 3.07
N ASP A 130 31.18 -13.66 2.67
CA ASP A 130 29.80 -13.65 3.16
C ASP A 130 29.74 -13.81 4.68
N SER A 131 30.56 -14.72 5.23
CA SER A 131 30.68 -14.94 6.66
C SER A 131 31.22 -13.70 7.40
N LEU A 132 32.21 -13.00 6.84
CA LEU A 132 32.76 -11.77 7.41
C LEU A 132 31.76 -10.61 7.37
N VAL A 133 31.00 -10.47 6.28
CA VAL A 133 29.95 -9.46 6.14
C VAL A 133 28.84 -9.72 7.15
N PHE A 134 28.40 -10.97 7.30
CA PHE A 134 27.42 -11.36 8.29
C PHE A 134 27.90 -11.03 9.71
N LEU A 135 29.11 -11.46 10.09
CA LEU A 135 29.67 -11.17 11.41
C LEU A 135 29.79 -9.68 11.66
N LYS A 136 30.30 -8.90 10.69
CA LYS A 136 30.45 -7.45 10.85
C LYS A 136 29.10 -6.74 11.02
N LYS A 137 28.05 -7.17 10.31
CA LYS A 137 26.72 -6.57 10.43
C LYS A 137 26.03 -6.91 11.75
N ASN A 138 26.34 -8.05 12.37
CA ASN A 138 25.71 -8.50 13.61
C ASN A 138 26.54 -8.23 14.88
N LEU A 139 27.82 -7.86 14.76
CA LEU A 139 28.69 -7.51 15.91
C LEU A 139 28.39 -6.13 16.52
N ASP A 140 27.80 -5.22 15.75
CA ASP A 140 27.53 -3.83 16.17
C ASP A 140 26.08 -3.64 16.70
N THR A 141 25.40 -4.72 17.11
CA THR A 141 24.06 -4.71 17.74
C THR A 141 24.18 -4.90 19.25
#